data_AF-A0A0P0HYB9-F1
#
_entry.id   AF-A0A0P0HYB9-F1
#
_cell.length_a   1.000
_cell.length_b   1.000
_cell.length_c   1.000
_cell.angle_alpha   90.00
_cell.angle_beta   90.00
_cell.angle_gamma   90.00
#
_symmetry.space_group_name_H-M   'P 1'
#
loop_
_entity.id
_entity.type
_entity.pdbx_description
1 polymer ?
#
loop_
_entity_poly.entity_id
_entity_poly.type
_entity_poly.pdbx_seq_one_letter_code
_entity_poly.pdbx_strand_id
1 'polypeptide(L)'
;VLAAMHRAVDEYGAGSGGSRNIGGTHAHYAALESSLADWHGKEAALVFPTGYGSNDATLQCLLRVLPDPVIVSDELNHASIINGIRSTRADRAIFRHNDVEHLDRILAEQPAGRPKIVAFESVYSMDGDIAPIREIVEVAERHGALTYL
;
A
#
# COMPACT_ATOMS: atom_id res chain seq x y z
N VAL A 1 18.94 17.38 5.52
CA VAL A 1 17.61 17.79 5.02
C VAL A 1 17.57 19.28 4.67
N LEU A 2 17.74 20.22 5.61
CA LEU A 2 17.59 21.67 5.37
C LEU A 2 18.40 22.22 4.18
N ALA A 3 19.68 21.87 4.07
CA ALA A 3 20.52 22.35 2.96
C ALA A 3 20.03 21.87 1.58
N ALA A 4 19.41 20.69 1.48
CA ALA A 4 18.83 20.20 0.24
C ALA A 4 17.53 20.95 -0.12
N MET A 5 16.72 21.29 0.90
CA MET A 5 15.52 22.10 0.71
C MET A 5 15.86 23.51 0.22
N HIS A 6 16.84 24.17 0.82
CA HIS A 6 17.28 25.51 0.37
C HIS A 6 17.71 25.51 -1.10
N ARG A 7 18.57 24.56 -1.50
CA ARG A 7 18.99 24.44 -2.90
C ARG A 7 17.84 24.19 -3.86
N ALA A 8 16.90 23.30 -3.51
CA ALA A 8 15.75 23.02 -4.35
C ALA A 8 14.86 24.27 -4.53
N VAL A 9 14.68 25.08 -3.48
CA VAL A 9 13.94 26.35 -3.58
C VAL A 9 14.67 27.36 -4.45
N ASP A 10 15.99 27.49 -4.31
CA ASP A 10 16.80 28.43 -5.11
C ASP A 10 16.78 28.05 -6.61
N GLU A 11 16.77 26.75 -6.94
CA GLU A 11 16.83 26.25 -8.32
C GLU A 11 15.46 26.09 -8.99
N TYR A 12 14.43 25.64 -8.26
CA TYR A 12 13.12 25.26 -8.81
C TYR A 12 11.96 26.13 -8.31
N GLY A 13 12.18 26.99 -7.33
CA GLY A 13 11.14 27.79 -6.69
C GLY A 13 10.30 26.98 -5.70
N ALA A 14 9.10 27.49 -5.40
CA ALA A 14 8.31 27.03 -4.25
C ALA A 14 7.51 25.74 -4.46
N GLY A 15 7.30 25.29 -5.70
CA GLY A 15 6.44 24.13 -5.98
C GLY A 15 6.59 23.60 -7.40
N SER A 16 5.94 22.47 -7.68
CA SER A 16 6.11 21.78 -8.97
C SER A 16 5.52 22.54 -10.17
N GLY A 17 4.56 23.43 -9.95
CA GLY A 17 3.89 24.21 -11.00
C GLY A 17 2.89 23.41 -11.85
N GLY A 18 2.68 22.12 -11.57
CA GLY A 18 1.79 21.27 -12.35
C GLY A 18 1.66 19.83 -11.83
N SER A 19 0.86 19.02 -12.52
CA SER A 19 0.73 17.59 -12.24
C SER A 19 1.89 16.80 -12.84
N ARG A 20 2.05 15.53 -12.47
CA ARG A 20 3.08 14.65 -13.07
C ARG A 20 3.00 14.61 -14.61
N ASN A 21 1.79 14.67 -15.16
CA ASN A 21 1.56 14.64 -16.61
C ASN A 21 1.76 16.01 -17.30
N ILE A 22 1.57 17.12 -16.59
CA ILE A 22 1.58 18.47 -17.17
C ILE A 22 2.56 19.34 -16.38
N GLY A 23 3.82 19.39 -16.83
CA GLY A 23 4.84 20.34 -16.35
C GLY A 23 5.32 20.16 -14.91
N GLY A 24 4.78 19.21 -14.13
CA GLY A 24 5.11 19.03 -12.72
C GLY A 24 6.08 17.90 -12.38
N THR A 25 6.60 17.17 -13.37
CA THR A 25 7.61 16.13 -13.13
C THR A 25 9.01 16.73 -13.26
N HIS A 26 9.67 16.90 -12.11
CA HIS A 26 11.05 17.35 -11.98
C HIS A 26 12.01 16.19 -11.68
N ALA A 27 13.31 16.40 -11.89
CA ALA A 27 14.35 15.38 -11.66
C ALA A 27 14.34 14.80 -10.23
N HIS A 28 13.94 15.60 -9.23
CA HIS A 28 13.83 15.15 -7.85
C HIS A 28 12.81 14.02 -7.63
N TYR A 29 11.72 13.96 -8.41
CA TYR A 29 10.76 12.86 -8.29
C TYR A 29 11.37 11.54 -8.73
N ALA A 30 12.04 11.51 -9.89
CA ALA A 30 12.69 10.30 -10.39
C ALA A 30 13.81 9.83 -9.45
N ALA A 31 14.60 10.76 -8.90
CA ALA A 31 15.64 10.43 -7.93
C ALA A 31 15.07 9.87 -6.61
N LEU A 32 13.98 10.46 -6.10
CA LEU A 32 13.30 9.95 -4.90
C LEU A 32 12.67 8.58 -5.15
N GLU A 33 11.97 8.41 -6.27
CA GLU A 33 11.35 7.13 -6.66
C GLU A 33 12.39 6.02 -6.82
N SER A 34 13.53 6.31 -7.46
CA SER A 34 14.65 5.35 -7.55
C SER A 34 15.19 4.99 -6.16
N SER A 35 15.44 6.00 -5.30
CA SER A 35 15.97 5.75 -3.97
C SER A 35 15.02 4.94 -3.09
N LEU A 36 13.69 5.14 -3.23
CA LEU A 36 12.68 4.36 -2.52
C LEU A 36 12.60 2.92 -3.04
N ALA A 37 12.65 2.73 -4.36
CA ALA A 37 12.68 1.41 -4.98
C ALA A 37 13.91 0.61 -4.50
N ASP A 38 15.09 1.23 -4.50
CA ASP A 38 16.34 0.64 -4.01
C ASP A 38 16.26 0.28 -2.53
N TRP A 39 15.73 1.20 -1.70
CA TRP A 39 15.59 0.99 -0.26
C TRP A 39 14.72 -0.22 0.09
N HIS A 40 13.63 -0.41 -0.66
CA HIS A 40 12.70 -1.52 -0.45
C HIS A 40 13.04 -2.79 -1.27
N GLY A 41 14.13 -2.77 -2.06
CA GLY A 41 14.49 -3.87 -2.94
C GLY A 41 13.38 -4.20 -3.96
N LYS A 42 12.72 -3.17 -4.50
CA LYS A 42 11.64 -3.30 -5.49
C LYS A 42 12.07 -2.73 -6.84
N GLU A 43 11.43 -3.18 -7.91
CA GLU A 43 11.72 -2.74 -9.28
C GLU A 43 11.38 -1.26 -9.52
N ALA A 44 10.39 -0.72 -8.80
CA ALA A 44 9.93 0.65 -8.94
C ALA A 44 9.26 1.16 -7.66
N ALA A 45 9.16 2.47 -7.54
CA ALA A 45 8.35 3.16 -6.54
C ALA A 45 7.59 4.33 -7.19
N LEU A 46 6.51 4.77 -6.54
CA LEU A 46 5.69 5.88 -6.99
C LEU A 46 5.37 6.80 -5.81
N VAL A 47 5.70 8.08 -5.94
CA VAL A 47 5.50 9.07 -4.88
C VAL A 47 4.11 9.69 -4.95
N PHE A 48 3.43 9.71 -3.80
CA PHE A 48 2.19 10.45 -3.57
C PHE A 48 2.43 11.60 -2.57
N PRO A 49 1.56 12.63 -2.55
CA PRO A 49 1.69 13.75 -1.62
C PRO A 49 1.64 13.35 -0.14
N THR A 50 0.95 12.27 0.21
CA THR A 50 0.82 11.76 1.59
C THR A 50 0.75 10.23 1.61
N GLY A 51 1.11 9.62 2.76
CA GLY A 51 0.91 8.19 2.99
C GLY A 51 -0.57 7.77 3.03
N TYR A 52 -1.46 8.71 3.37
CA TYR A 52 -2.90 8.47 3.23
C TYR A 52 -3.28 8.30 1.75
N GLY A 53 -2.82 9.22 0.90
CA GLY A 53 -3.13 9.23 -0.53
C GLY A 53 -2.52 8.04 -1.27
N SER A 54 -1.33 7.58 -0.87
CA SER A 54 -0.75 6.36 -1.46
C SER A 54 -1.60 5.13 -1.16
N ASN A 55 -2.05 4.94 0.09
CA ASN A 55 -2.92 3.83 0.46
C ASN A 55 -4.27 3.88 -0.26
N ASP A 56 -4.93 5.03 -0.18
CA ASP A 56 -6.26 5.22 -0.77
C ASP A 56 -6.24 4.99 -2.30
N ALA A 57 -5.31 5.64 -3.01
CA ALA A 57 -5.24 5.54 -4.47
C ALA A 57 -4.81 4.14 -4.95
N THR A 58 -3.84 3.51 -4.28
CA THR A 58 -3.31 2.20 -4.70
C THR A 58 -4.38 1.12 -4.54
N LEU A 59 -5.05 1.07 -3.39
CA LEU A 59 -6.10 0.09 -3.14
C LEU A 59 -7.30 0.29 -4.08
N GLN A 60 -7.73 1.55 -4.30
CA GLN A 60 -8.78 1.83 -5.26
C GLN A 60 -8.42 1.36 -6.68
N CYS A 61 -7.18 1.58 -7.13
CA CYS A 61 -6.73 1.15 -8.44
C CYS A 61 -6.68 -0.38 -8.54
N LEU A 62 -5.97 -1.03 -7.62
CA LEU A 62 -5.76 -2.47 -7.60
C LEU A 62 -7.09 -3.24 -7.59
N LEU A 63 -8.01 -2.85 -6.71
CA LEU A 63 -9.31 -3.50 -6.56
C LEU A 63 -10.30 -3.22 -7.70
N ARG A 64 -10.04 -2.20 -8.54
CA ARG A 64 -10.84 -1.93 -9.75
C ARG A 64 -10.29 -2.59 -11.00
N VAL A 65 -8.98 -2.81 -11.05
CA VAL A 65 -8.29 -3.43 -12.20
C VAL A 65 -8.39 -4.95 -12.15
N LEU A 66 -8.32 -5.56 -10.96
CA LEU A 66 -8.47 -7.01 -10.82
C LEU A 66 -9.93 -7.43 -11.07
N PRO A 67 -10.18 -8.55 -11.76
CA PRO A 67 -11.54 -9.06 -11.97
C PRO A 67 -12.04 -9.77 -10.71
N ASP A 68 -13.14 -9.28 -10.15
CA ASP A 68 -13.81 -9.84 -8.96
C ASP A 68 -12.86 -10.15 -7.77
N PRO A 69 -12.06 -9.17 -7.30
CA PRO A 69 -11.10 -9.41 -6.24
C PRO A 69 -11.79 -9.49 -4.88
N VAL A 70 -11.17 -10.22 -3.97
CA VAL A 70 -11.47 -10.15 -2.53
C VAL A 70 -10.26 -9.61 -1.78
N ILE A 71 -10.50 -8.65 -0.87
CA ILE A 71 -9.49 -8.13 0.05
C ILE A 71 -9.76 -8.59 1.47
N VAL A 72 -8.74 -9.12 2.13
CA VAL A 72 -8.76 -9.57 3.51
C VAL A 72 -7.92 -8.58 4.32
N SER A 73 -8.59 -7.76 5.14
CA SER A 73 -7.98 -6.65 5.89
C SER A 73 -7.83 -7.00 7.36
N ASP A 74 -6.71 -6.63 7.97
CA ASP A 74 -6.58 -6.64 9.43
C ASP A 74 -7.62 -5.67 10.04
N GLU A 75 -8.18 -6.02 11.20
CA GLU A 75 -9.24 -5.23 11.86
C GLU A 75 -8.74 -3.89 12.41
N LEU A 76 -7.43 -3.74 12.66
CA LEU A 76 -6.82 -2.51 13.16
C LEU A 76 -6.11 -1.68 12.09
N ASN A 77 -6.28 -2.03 10.81
CA ASN A 77 -5.69 -1.26 9.71
C ASN A 77 -6.07 0.23 9.75
N HIS A 78 -5.10 1.06 9.38
CA HIS A 78 -5.21 2.50 9.35
C HIS A 78 -6.38 2.97 8.48
N ALA A 79 -6.98 4.10 8.88
CA ALA A 79 -8.16 4.66 8.22
C ALA A 79 -7.97 4.89 6.71
N SER A 80 -6.75 5.16 6.24
CA SER A 80 -6.44 5.30 4.80
C SER A 80 -6.63 3.99 4.02
N ILE A 81 -6.25 2.86 4.60
CA ILE A 81 -6.43 1.53 4.00
C ILE A 81 -7.92 1.23 3.93
N ILE A 82 -8.63 1.44 5.05
CA ILE A 82 -10.08 1.24 5.15
C ILE A 82 -10.82 2.11 4.11
N ASN A 83 -10.41 3.38 3.95
CA ASN A 83 -11.03 4.29 2.99
C ASN A 83 -10.80 3.82 1.54
N GLY A 84 -9.59 3.40 1.20
CA GLY A 84 -9.25 2.85 -0.12
C GLY A 84 -10.12 1.63 -0.47
N ILE A 85 -10.26 0.70 0.48
CA ILE A 85 -11.12 -0.48 0.33
C ILE A 85 -12.60 -0.09 0.14
N ARG A 86 -13.13 0.76 1.03
CA ARG A 86 -14.56 1.16 1.05
C ARG A 86 -14.97 1.99 -0.16
N SER A 87 -14.03 2.65 -0.82
CA SER A 87 -14.23 3.40 -2.06
C SER A 87 -14.40 2.52 -3.31
N THR A 88 -14.45 1.19 -3.13
CA THR A 88 -14.64 0.20 -4.19
C THR A 88 -15.83 -0.71 -3.91
N ARG A 89 -16.20 -1.52 -4.91
CA ARG A 89 -17.23 -2.56 -4.79
C ARG A 89 -16.63 -3.97 -4.61
N ALA A 90 -15.33 -4.07 -4.37
CA ALA A 90 -14.68 -5.35 -4.15
C ALA A 90 -15.22 -6.02 -2.88
N ASP A 91 -15.29 -7.34 -2.90
CA ASP A 91 -15.61 -8.10 -1.70
C ASP A 91 -14.51 -7.90 -0.67
N ARG A 92 -14.90 -7.84 0.60
CA ARG A 92 -13.97 -7.69 1.70
C ARG A 92 -14.29 -8.61 2.85
N ALA A 93 -13.25 -9.14 3.46
CA ALA A 93 -13.30 -9.84 4.74
C ALA A 93 -12.36 -9.15 5.72
N ILE A 94 -12.64 -9.31 7.02
CA ILE A 94 -11.81 -8.75 8.09
C ILE A 94 -11.28 -9.92 8.90
N PHE A 95 -9.96 -10.04 9.03
CA PHE A 95 -9.35 -11.00 9.94
C PHE A 95 -9.03 -10.31 11.27
N ARG A 96 -8.96 -11.11 12.33
CA ARG A 96 -8.71 -10.58 13.67
C ARG A 96 -7.27 -10.12 13.73
N HIS A 97 -7.01 -9.08 14.52
CA HIS A 97 -5.73 -8.42 14.58
C HIS A 97 -4.59 -9.42 14.85
N ASN A 98 -3.62 -9.49 13.94
CA ASN A 98 -2.47 -10.42 13.99
C ASN A 98 -2.84 -11.92 14.08
N ASP A 99 -4.10 -12.30 13.83
CA ASP A 99 -4.58 -13.69 13.92
C ASP A 99 -4.40 -14.41 12.58
N VAL A 100 -3.22 -15.01 12.41
CA VAL A 100 -2.81 -15.73 11.21
C VAL A 100 -3.72 -16.94 10.91
N GLU A 101 -4.24 -17.61 11.94
CA GLU A 101 -5.15 -18.76 11.76
C GLU A 101 -6.52 -18.32 11.26
N HIS A 102 -7.00 -17.14 11.70
CA HIS A 102 -8.22 -16.56 11.16
C HIS A 102 -8.03 -16.12 9.70
N LEU A 103 -6.89 -15.51 9.37
CA LEU A 103 -6.53 -15.16 8.00
C LEU A 103 -6.54 -16.40 7.09
N ASP A 104 -5.87 -17.49 7.50
CA ASP A 104 -5.78 -18.74 6.73
C ASP A 104 -7.16 -19.35 6.46
N ARG A 105 -8.05 -19.34 7.45
CA ARG A 105 -9.44 -19.82 7.30
C ARG A 105 -10.24 -18.98 6.30
N ILE A 106 -10.17 -17.65 6.41
CA ILE A 106 -10.88 -16.74 5.48
C ILE A 106 -10.38 -16.97 4.04
N LEU A 107 -9.07 -17.13 3.84
CA LEU A 107 -8.48 -17.35 2.52
C LEU A 107 -8.84 -18.73 1.96
N ALA A 108 -8.89 -19.77 2.79
CA ALA A 108 -9.27 -21.12 2.40
C ALA A 108 -10.72 -21.23 1.91
N GLU A 109 -11.60 -20.34 2.35
CA GLU A 109 -12.99 -20.25 1.90
C GLU A 109 -13.13 -19.57 0.52
N GLN A 110 -12.09 -18.88 0.04
CA GLN A 110 -12.12 -18.21 -1.25
C GLN A 110 -11.83 -19.17 -2.41
N PRO A 111 -12.49 -19.01 -3.57
CA PRO A 111 -12.17 -19.81 -4.75
C PRO A 111 -10.69 -19.68 -5.16
N ALA A 112 -10.05 -20.79 -5.52
CA ALA A 112 -8.62 -20.83 -5.83
C ALA A 112 -8.22 -19.81 -6.91
N GLY A 113 -9.00 -19.69 -8.00
CA GLY A 113 -8.73 -18.77 -9.11
C GLY A 113 -9.17 -17.31 -8.88
N ARG A 114 -9.80 -17.01 -7.74
CA ARG A 114 -10.21 -15.63 -7.43
C ARG A 114 -8.98 -14.82 -6.99
N PRO A 115 -8.76 -13.59 -7.52
CA PRO A 115 -7.71 -12.71 -7.03
C PRO A 115 -7.94 -12.35 -5.55
N LYS A 116 -6.91 -12.53 -4.73
CA LYS A 116 -6.94 -12.29 -3.28
C LYS A 116 -5.87 -11.27 -2.92
N ILE A 117 -6.19 -10.35 -2.02
CA ILE A 117 -5.24 -9.38 -1.46
C ILE A 117 -5.34 -9.46 0.06
N VAL A 118 -4.20 -9.53 0.74
CA VAL A 118 -4.10 -9.40 2.21
C VAL A 118 -3.50 -8.05 2.52
N ALA A 119 -4.22 -7.21 3.27
CA ALA A 119 -3.77 -5.88 3.67
C ALA A 119 -3.56 -5.82 5.19
N PHE A 120 -2.37 -5.40 5.62
CA PHE A 120 -1.96 -5.31 7.03
C PHE A 120 -0.84 -4.26 7.22
N GLU A 121 -0.52 -3.91 8.46
CA GLU A 121 0.56 -2.98 8.78
C GLU A 121 1.76 -3.72 9.39
N SER A 122 2.96 -3.18 9.22
CA SER A 122 4.16 -3.76 9.85
C SER A 122 4.22 -3.46 11.33
N VAL A 123 3.92 -2.20 11.69
CA VAL A 123 3.84 -1.69 13.07
C VAL A 123 2.56 -0.87 13.17
N TYR A 124 1.67 -1.23 14.09
CA TYR A 124 0.38 -0.54 14.23
C TYR A 124 0.56 0.73 15.06
N SER A 125 0.20 1.87 14.47
CA SER A 125 0.54 3.20 15.00
C SER A 125 0.06 3.50 16.43
N MET A 126 -1.05 2.90 16.87
CA MET A 126 -1.65 3.19 18.18
C MET A 126 -1.11 2.30 19.29
N ASP A 127 -0.98 1.00 19.02
CA ASP A 127 -0.58 0.01 20.03
C ASP A 127 0.92 -0.30 19.97
N GLY A 128 1.58 0.00 18.85
CA GLY A 128 3.03 -0.17 18.64
C GLY A 128 3.46 -1.63 18.52
N ASP A 129 2.51 -2.56 18.44
CA ASP A 129 2.76 -3.97 18.21
C ASP A 129 3.17 -4.23 16.74
N ILE A 130 3.78 -5.38 16.53
CA ILE A 130 4.43 -5.75 15.27
C ILE A 130 3.70 -6.96 14.69
N ALA A 131 3.33 -6.87 13.40
CA ALA A 131 2.68 -7.97 12.72
C ALA A 131 3.60 -9.20 12.59
N PRO A 132 3.04 -10.42 12.62
CA PRO A 132 3.75 -11.65 12.23
C PRO A 132 3.91 -11.70 10.71
N ILE A 133 4.74 -10.80 10.14
CA ILE A 133 4.87 -10.54 8.71
C ILE A 133 5.19 -11.82 7.94
N ARG A 134 6.12 -12.63 8.44
CA ARG A 134 6.56 -13.86 7.79
C ARG A 134 5.41 -14.84 7.66
N GLU A 135 4.68 -15.04 8.75
CA GLU A 135 3.58 -15.98 8.84
C GLU A 135 2.40 -15.54 7.96
N ILE A 136 2.09 -14.23 7.94
CA ILE A 136 1.08 -13.65 7.04
C ILE A 136 1.46 -13.86 5.58
N VAL A 137 2.72 -13.61 5.20
CA VAL A 137 3.22 -13.82 3.84
C VAL A 137 3.16 -15.30 3.45
N GLU A 138 3.61 -16.20 4.31
CA GLU A 138 3.56 -17.65 4.05
C GLU A 138 2.11 -18.14 3.85
N VAL A 139 1.15 -17.60 4.61
CA VAL A 139 -0.28 -17.89 4.42
C VAL A 139 -0.79 -17.31 3.11
N ALA A 140 -0.49 -16.05 2.81
CA ALA A 140 -0.91 -15.40 1.58
C ALA A 140 -0.39 -16.16 0.35
N GLU A 141 0.88 -16.57 0.35
CA GLU A 141 1.49 -17.35 -0.74
C GLU A 141 0.80 -18.70 -0.95
N ARG A 142 0.49 -19.44 0.13
CA ARG A 142 -0.25 -20.72 0.03
C ARG A 142 -1.60 -20.60 -0.66
N HIS A 143 -2.27 -19.45 -0.52
CA HIS A 143 -3.59 -19.18 -1.11
C HIS A 143 -3.55 -18.38 -2.42
N GLY A 144 -2.35 -18.09 -2.92
CA GLY A 144 -2.15 -17.28 -4.13
C GLY A 144 -2.62 -15.84 -3.98
N ALA A 145 -2.49 -15.26 -2.79
CA ALA A 145 -2.86 -13.89 -2.49
C ALA A 145 -1.67 -12.92 -2.62
N LEU A 146 -1.93 -11.70 -3.08
CA LEU A 146 -1.00 -10.59 -2.99
C LEU A 146 -0.94 -10.07 -1.56
N THR A 147 0.23 -9.63 -1.10
CA THR A 147 0.38 -8.91 0.17
C THR A 147 0.52 -7.41 -0.07
N TYR A 148 -0.27 -6.64 0.65
CA TYR A 148 -0.21 -5.18 0.71
C TYR A 148 0.23 -4.78 2.12
N LEU A 149 1.44 -4.24 2.22
CA LEU A 149 2.11 -3.82 3.46
C LEU A 149 2.62 -2.39 3.31
#